data_AF-A0A1X0QX95-F1
#
_entry.id   AF-A0A1X0QX95-F1
#
_cell.length_a   1.000
_cell.length_b   1.000
_cell.length_c   1.000
_cell.angle_alpha   90.00
_cell.angle_beta   90.00
_cell.angle_gamma   90.00
#
_symmetry.space_group_name_H-M   'P 1'
#
loop_
_entity.id
_entity.type
_entity.pdbx_description
1 polymer ?
#
loop_
_entity_poly.entity_id
_entity_poly.type
_entity_poly.pdbx_seq_one_letter_code
_entity_poly.pdbx_strand_id
1 'polypeptide(L)'
;DRGLDVGSRIKGYMRYDDPWKALKHSLYTSVCITNQHNTFQAYIYCFQKLSHPVKTVYKNGARQLRTTNGAFACDNQSCIAVQAKNVVKGRDTLSAMAVSFFGLATLLFDATFSQFD
;
A
#
# COMPACT_ATOMS: atom_id res chain seq x y z
N ASP A 1 10.58 -1.01 16.43
CA ASP A 1 11.62 -0.49 15.54
C ASP A 1 10.95 0.34 14.44
N ARG A 2 11.22 1.64 14.34
CA ARG A 2 10.39 2.59 13.55
C ARG A 2 10.70 2.62 12.04
N GLY A 3 11.58 1.75 11.55
CA GLY A 3 11.86 1.62 10.11
C GLY A 3 12.44 2.89 9.48
N LEU A 4 13.09 3.74 10.27
CA LEU A 4 13.62 5.03 9.84
C LEU A 4 14.93 4.89 9.03
N ASP A 5 15.47 3.68 8.86
CA ASP A 5 16.63 3.38 8.01
C ASP A 5 17.83 4.36 8.17
N VAL A 6 17.94 4.98 9.36
CA VAL A 6 18.89 6.05 9.66
C VAL A 6 20.28 5.46 9.66
N GLY A 7 21.14 5.96 8.77
CA GLY A 7 22.51 5.46 8.59
C GLY A 7 22.67 4.46 7.44
N SER A 8 21.59 4.02 6.79
CA SER A 8 21.72 3.26 5.54
C SER A 8 22.08 4.20 4.37
N ARG A 9 22.64 3.64 3.28
CA ARG A 9 23.10 4.41 2.12
C ARG A 9 22.38 3.98 0.85
N ILE A 10 21.86 4.94 0.08
CA ILE A 10 21.47 4.73 -1.32
C ILE A 10 22.40 5.51 -2.22
N LYS A 11 23.03 4.82 -3.17
CA LYS A 11 23.99 5.42 -4.12
C LYS A 11 25.10 6.22 -3.43
N GLY A 12 25.52 5.80 -2.24
CA GLY A 12 26.59 6.45 -1.46
C GLY A 12 26.16 7.63 -0.57
N TYR A 13 24.92 8.11 -0.70
CA TYR A 13 24.38 9.18 0.14
C TYR A 13 23.74 8.59 1.41
N MET A 14 24.03 9.19 2.58
CA MET A 14 23.40 8.78 3.84
C MET A 14 21.91 9.15 3.83
N ARG A 15 21.08 8.19 4.25
CA ARG A 15 19.68 8.43 4.59
C ARG A 15 19.61 9.09 5.96
N TYR A 16 19.05 10.28 5.98
CA TYR A 16 18.54 10.94 7.17
C TYR A 16 17.02 10.97 7.05
N ASP A 17 16.34 9.89 7.46
CA ASP A 17 14.87 9.95 7.64
C ASP A 17 14.57 10.66 8.97
N ASP A 18 15.01 11.92 9.05
CA ASP A 18 14.59 12.83 10.09
C ASP A 18 13.17 13.32 9.79
N PRO A 19 12.35 13.62 10.81
CA PRO A 19 10.99 14.14 10.62
C PRO A 19 10.98 15.58 10.06
N TRP A 20 12.05 16.02 9.40
CA TRP A 20 12.26 17.39 8.93
C TRP A 20 11.13 17.88 8.01
N LYS A 21 10.56 17.01 7.17
CA LYS A 21 9.39 17.38 6.33
C LYS A 21 8.15 17.66 7.17
N ALA A 22 7.89 16.82 8.18
CA ALA A 22 6.79 17.04 9.10
C ALA A 22 7.02 18.29 9.94
N LEU A 23 8.24 18.49 10.47
CA LEU A 23 8.62 19.69 11.23
C LEU A 23 8.46 20.98 10.41
N LYS A 24 8.97 20.98 9.17
CA LYS A 24 8.89 22.14 8.26
C LYS A 24 7.46 22.51 7.88
N HIS A 25 6.53 21.55 7.88
CA HIS A 25 5.15 21.78 7.45
C HIS A 25 4.14 21.75 8.61
N SER A 26 4.57 21.41 9.83
CA SER A 26 3.75 21.32 11.04
C SER A 26 2.95 22.59 11.34
N LEU A 27 3.49 23.76 10.97
CA LEU A 27 2.83 25.06 11.17
C LEU A 27 1.61 25.27 10.27
N TYR A 28 1.55 24.61 9.11
CA TYR A 28 0.51 24.83 8.09
C TYR A 28 -0.33 23.58 7.81
N THR A 29 0.16 22.39 8.14
CA THR A 29 -0.53 21.12 7.93
C THR A 29 0.03 20.01 8.83
N SER A 30 -0.86 19.16 9.36
CA SER A 30 -0.46 17.98 10.13
C SER A 30 0.08 16.90 9.18
N VAL A 31 1.37 16.58 9.28
CA VAL A 31 1.99 15.51 8.50
C VAL A 31 2.18 14.29 9.41
N CYS A 32 1.54 13.18 9.07
CA CYS A 32 1.68 11.90 9.78
C CYS A 32 2.58 10.96 8.98
N ILE A 33 3.55 10.34 9.65
CA ILE A 33 4.38 9.27 9.08
C ILE A 33 3.78 7.95 9.53
N THR A 34 3.28 7.15 8.59
CA THR A 34 2.72 5.83 8.86
C THR A 34 3.69 4.73 8.42
N ASN A 35 3.78 3.66 9.22
CA ASN A 35 4.58 2.50 8.86
C ASN A 35 3.97 1.83 7.62
N GLN A 36 4.75 1.71 6.54
CA GLN A 36 4.29 1.16 5.27
C GLN A 36 4.31 -0.38 5.23
N HIS A 37 4.77 -1.06 6.28
CA HIS A 37 4.88 -2.52 6.29
C HIS A 37 3.53 -3.20 6.01
N ASN A 38 3.46 -4.03 4.96
CA ASN A 38 2.27 -4.77 4.49
C ASN A 38 1.06 -3.94 4.01
N THR A 39 1.17 -2.61 3.88
CA THR A 39 0.13 -1.75 3.27
C THR A 39 -0.28 -2.16 1.85
N PHE A 40 0.55 -2.95 1.17
CA PHE A 40 0.30 -3.47 -0.18
C PHE A 40 -0.41 -4.83 -0.21
N GLN A 41 -0.47 -5.56 0.90
CA GLN A 41 -0.93 -6.95 0.90
C GLN A 41 -2.35 -7.12 1.42
N ALA A 42 -2.88 -6.20 2.23
CA ALA A 42 -4.28 -6.23 2.68
C ALA A 42 -5.13 -5.15 1.99
N TYR A 43 -6.24 -5.56 1.40
CA TYR A 43 -7.16 -4.64 0.74
C TYR A 43 -7.99 -3.84 1.76
N ILE A 44 -8.02 -2.52 1.68
CA ILE A 44 -8.65 -1.63 2.67
C ILE A 44 -10.13 -1.95 2.92
N TYR A 45 -10.86 -2.45 1.91
CA TYR A 45 -12.30 -2.68 2.04
C TYR A 45 -12.66 -4.01 2.71
N CYS A 46 -11.78 -5.00 2.69
CA CYS A 46 -12.10 -6.33 3.23
C CYS A 46 -10.99 -6.91 4.10
N PHE A 47 -9.88 -6.20 4.26
CA PHE A 47 -8.72 -6.59 5.06
C PHE A 47 -8.18 -7.99 4.75
N GLN A 48 -8.36 -8.44 3.51
CA GLN A 48 -7.88 -9.74 3.03
C GLN A 48 -6.71 -9.57 2.08
N LYS A 49 -5.97 -10.67 1.93
CA LYS A 49 -4.80 -10.76 1.08
C LYS A 49 -5.14 -10.48 -0.38
N LEU A 50 -4.32 -9.65 -1.01
CA LEU A 50 -4.41 -9.31 -2.42
C LEU A 50 -3.60 -10.26 -3.29
N SER A 51 -4.13 -10.54 -4.47
CA SER A 51 -3.46 -11.34 -5.48
C SER A 51 -3.05 -10.47 -6.67
N HIS A 52 -2.09 -10.96 -7.46
CA HIS A 52 -1.75 -10.31 -8.71
C HIS A 52 -2.70 -10.74 -9.82
N PRO A 53 -3.33 -9.80 -10.55
CA PRO A 53 -4.25 -10.14 -11.62
C PRO A 53 -3.50 -10.82 -12.76
N VAL A 54 -4.02 -11.97 -13.19
CA VAL A 54 -3.45 -12.77 -14.27
C VAL A 54 -4.24 -12.53 -15.55
N LYS A 55 -3.53 -12.24 -16.64
CA LYS A 55 -4.09 -12.15 -17.98
C LYS A 55 -3.64 -13.33 -18.84
N THR A 56 -4.57 -13.82 -19.64
CA THR A 56 -4.23 -14.77 -20.70
C THR A 56 -3.60 -14.00 -21.87
N VAL A 57 -2.44 -14.45 -22.33
CA VAL A 57 -1.72 -13.90 -23.49
C VAL A 57 -1.44 -15.04 -24.47
N TYR A 58 -1.73 -14.83 -25.74
CA TYR A 58 -1.32 -15.76 -26.80
C TYR A 58 0.07 -15.37 -27.30
N LYS A 59 1.02 -16.29 -27.21
CA LYS A 59 2.36 -16.16 -27.78
C LYS A 59 2.74 -17.46 -28.46
N ASN A 60 3.28 -17.36 -29.68
CA ASN A 60 3.76 -18.50 -30.46
C ASN A 60 2.73 -19.65 -30.59
N GLY A 61 1.46 -19.32 -30.84
CA GLY A 61 0.38 -20.30 -30.98
C GLY A 61 -0.06 -20.99 -29.68
N ALA A 62 0.58 -20.69 -28.55
CA ALA A 62 0.24 -21.25 -27.24
C ALA A 62 -0.42 -20.20 -26.33
N ARG A 63 -1.37 -20.67 -25.52
CA ARG A 63 -2.00 -19.88 -24.45
C ARG A 63 -1.05 -19.83 -23.25
N GLN A 64 -0.60 -18.64 -22.87
CA GLN A 64 0.22 -18.42 -21.67
C GLN A 64 -0.51 -17.54 -20.66
N LEU A 65 -0.40 -17.87 -19.37
CA LEU A 65 -0.84 -16.99 -18.29
C LEU A 65 0.30 -16.05 -17.92
N ARG A 66 0.02 -14.74 -17.87
CA ARG A 66 0.97 -13.74 -17.41
C ARG A 66 0.37 -12.92 -16.29
N THR A 67 1.14 -12.76 -15.23
CA THR A 67 0.84 -11.82 -14.15
C THR A 67 0.96 -10.38 -14.65
N THR A 68 0.02 -9.54 -14.24
CA THR A 68 0.02 -8.11 -14.58
C THR A 68 0.71 -7.34 -13.46
N ASN A 69 1.86 -6.76 -13.77
CA ASN A 69 2.61 -5.96 -12.82
C ASN A 69 1.90 -4.61 -12.57
N GLY A 70 2.02 -4.09 -11.35
CA GLY A 70 1.51 -2.76 -10.99
C GLY A 70 0.02 -2.70 -10.64
N ALA A 71 -0.67 -3.84 -10.60
CA ALA A 71 -2.05 -3.92 -10.15
C ALA A 71 -2.21 -5.08 -9.16
N PHE A 72 -3.25 -4.96 -8.33
CA PHE A 72 -3.70 -5.96 -7.38
C PHE A 72 -5.19 -6.21 -7.54
N ALA A 73 -5.62 -7.44 -7.28
CA ALA A 73 -7.00 -7.88 -7.32
C ALA A 73 -7.40 -8.45 -5.96
N CYS A 74 -8.65 -8.20 -5.57
CA CYS A 74 -9.27 -8.85 -4.43
C CYS A 74 -10.12 -10.02 -4.92
N ASP A 75 -9.81 -11.24 -4.45
CA ASP A 75 -10.53 -12.46 -4.82
C ASP A 75 -11.70 -12.78 -3.86
N ASN A 76 -11.92 -11.94 -2.85
CA ASN A 76 -12.95 -12.16 -1.85
C ASN A 76 -14.34 -11.75 -2.35
N GLN A 77 -15.19 -12.71 -2.65
CA GLN A 77 -16.55 -12.46 -3.14
C GLN A 77 -17.43 -11.62 -2.17
N SER A 78 -17.12 -11.61 -0.87
CA SER A 78 -17.85 -10.78 0.11
C SER A 78 -17.36 -9.32 0.16
N CYS A 79 -16.26 -9.00 -0.52
CA CYS A 79 -15.71 -7.65 -0.53
C CYS A 79 -16.61 -6.69 -1.34
N ILE A 80 -16.89 -5.51 -0.77
CA ILE A 80 -17.71 -4.45 -1.39
C ILE A 80 -17.15 -4.07 -2.77
N ALA A 81 -15.82 -3.98 -2.92
CA ALA A 81 -15.22 -3.67 -4.22
C ALA A 81 -15.46 -4.76 -5.27
N VAL A 82 -15.56 -6.03 -4.88
CA VAL A 82 -15.89 -7.14 -5.80
C VAL A 82 -17.35 -7.05 -6.21
N GLN A 83 -18.25 -6.79 -5.26
CA GLN A 83 -19.67 -6.57 -5.51
C GLN A 83 -19.90 -5.37 -6.45
N ALA A 84 -19.10 -4.32 -6.30
CA ALA A 84 -19.12 -3.13 -7.16
C ALA A 84 -18.39 -3.31 -8.50
N LYS A 85 -17.95 -4.53 -8.85
CA LYS A 85 -17.16 -4.84 -10.07
C LYS A 85 -15.88 -4.02 -10.22
N ASN A 86 -15.32 -3.56 -9.10
CA ASN A 86 -14.14 -2.70 -9.01
C ASN A 86 -12.97 -3.42 -8.32
N VAL A 87 -12.77 -4.68 -8.70
CA VAL A 87 -11.85 -5.65 -8.10
C VAL A 87 -10.39 -5.27 -8.21
N VAL A 88 -10.02 -4.69 -9.36
CA VAL A 88 -8.62 -4.44 -9.71
C VAL A 88 -8.28 -3.00 -9.40
N LYS A 89 -7.22 -2.79 -8.63
CA LYS A 89 -6.67 -1.45 -8.32
C LYS A 89 -5.21 -1.39 -8.68
N GLY A 90 -4.77 -0.22 -9.16
CA GLY A 90 -3.36 0.07 -9.32
C GLY A 90 -2.65 0.05 -7.96
N ARG A 91 -1.45 -0.51 -7.92
CA ARG A 91 -0.63 -0.64 -6.70
C ARG A 91 -0.49 0.70 -5.99
N ASP A 92 -0.09 1.73 -6.72
CA ASP A 92 0.28 3.01 -6.11
C ASP A 92 -0.96 3.72 -5.55
N THR A 93 -2.09 3.66 -6.26
CA THR A 93 -3.39 4.15 -5.78
C THR A 93 -3.85 3.42 -4.53
N LEU A 94 -3.76 2.09 -4.53
CA LEU A 94 -4.12 1.28 -3.37
C LEU A 94 -3.27 1.65 -2.14
N SER A 95 -1.99 1.88 -2.35
CA SER A 95 -1.04 2.23 -1.30
C SER A 95 -1.31 3.62 -0.73
N ALA A 96 -1.60 4.59 -1.61
CA ALA A 96 -1.97 5.94 -1.19
C ALA A 96 -3.26 5.94 -0.37
N MET A 97 -4.26 5.14 -0.77
CA MET A 97 -5.49 4.97 0.00
C MET A 97 -5.20 4.33 1.36
N ALA A 98 -4.33 3.31 1.41
CA ALA A 98 -4.00 2.61 2.65
C ALA A 98 -3.28 3.54 3.62
N VAL A 99 -2.26 4.25 3.16
CA VAL A 99 -1.53 5.25 3.95
C VAL A 99 -2.46 6.33 4.49
N SER A 100 -3.37 6.84 3.65
CA SER A 100 -4.36 7.83 4.06
C SER A 100 -5.32 7.28 5.11
N PHE A 101 -5.80 6.05 4.93
CA PHE A 101 -6.72 5.40 5.86
C PHE A 101 -6.08 5.12 7.22
N PHE A 102 -4.86 4.56 7.23
CA PHE A 102 -4.10 4.34 8.47
C PHE A 102 -3.76 5.67 9.17
N GLY A 103 -3.37 6.69 8.40
CA GLY A 103 -3.10 8.02 8.93
C GLY A 103 -4.32 8.65 9.56
N LEU A 104 -5.48 8.58 8.90
CA LEU A 104 -6.74 9.09 9.42
C LEU A 104 -7.16 8.36 10.70
N ALA A 105 -7.06 7.03 10.73
CA ALA A 105 -7.44 6.26 11.92
C ALA A 105 -6.53 6.54 13.12
N THR A 106 -5.23 6.74 12.87
CA THR A 106 -4.29 7.17 13.92
C THR A 106 -4.70 8.54 14.45
N LEU A 107 -5.05 9.48 13.57
CA LEU A 107 -5.45 10.83 13.97
C LEU A 107 -6.78 10.88 14.73
N LEU A 108 -7.77 10.08 14.32
CA LEU A 108 -9.12 10.14 14.87
C LEU A 108 -9.30 9.26 16.12
N PHE A 109 -8.62 8.11 16.16
CA PHE A 109 -8.88 7.08 17.16
C PHE A 109 -7.64 6.71 18.00
N ASP A 110 -6.48 7.33 17.73
CA ASP A 110 -5.18 6.95 18.30
C ASP A 110 -4.89 5.44 18.15
N ALA A 111 -5.46 4.83 17.10
CA ALA A 111 -5.44 3.40 16.88
C ALA A 111 -4.37 3.04 15.84
N THR A 112 -3.52 2.07 16.19
CA THR A 112 -2.62 1.42 15.24
C THR A 112 -3.22 0.08 14.83
N PHE A 113 -3.47 -0.09 13.53
CA PHE A 113 -3.92 -1.37 13.00
C PHE A 113 -2.79 -2.40 13.09
N SER A 114 -3.13 -3.64 13.48
CA SER A 114 -2.17 -4.73 13.50
C SER A 114 -1.62 -5.00 12.11
N GLN A 115 -0.40 -5.53 12.05
CA GLN A 115 0.12 -6.09 10.81
C GLN A 115 -0.82 -7.17 10.28
N PHE A 116 -0.97 -7.20 8.96
CA PHE A 116 -1.60 -8.30 8.25
C PHE A 116 -0.53 -9.36 7.98
N ASP A 117 -0.74 -10.58 8.47
CA ASP A 117 0.09 -11.76 8.18
C ASP A 117 -0.13 -12.31 6.75
#